data_AF-A0ABD0P2T1-F1
#
_entry.id   AF-A0ABD0P2T1-F1
#
_cell.length_a   1.000
_cell.length_b   1.000
_cell.length_c   1.000
_cell.angle_alpha   90.00
_cell.angle_beta   90.00
_cell.angle_gamma   90.00
#
_symmetry.space_group_name_H-M   'P 1'
#
loop_
_entity.id
_entity.type
_entity.pdbx_description
1 polymer ?
#
loop_
_entity_poly.entity_id
_entity_poly.type
_entity_poly.pdbx_seq_one_letter_code
_entity_poly.pdbx_strand_id
1 'polypeptide(L)' 'TEHPFKSKKMVWHKLLSKQRRRAVVACFRMTPLYNIPRHRASNMFLDGYKRNWIENEGYSFEDKMIDDLS' A
#
# COMPACT_ATOMS: atom_id res chain seq x y z
N THR A 1 38.85 -41.54 -8.67
CA THR A 1 37.61 -41.43 -9.45
C THR A 1 36.47 -41.15 -8.49
N GLU A 2 35.94 -39.93 -8.55
CA GLU A 2 34.58 -39.53 -8.17
C GLU A 2 34.06 -39.99 -6.79
N HIS A 3 34.27 -39.16 -5.76
CA HIS A 3 33.40 -39.19 -4.58
C HIS A 3 31.99 -38.78 -5.01
N PRO A 4 30.93 -39.51 -4.60
CA PRO A 4 29.57 -39.19 -5.01
C PRO A 4 29.22 -37.77 -4.53
N PHE A 5 28.89 -36.90 -5.48
CA PHE A 5 28.37 -35.56 -5.23
C PHE A 5 27.27 -35.67 -4.18
N LYS A 6 27.44 -35.00 -3.03
CA LYS A 6 26.39 -34.90 -2.01
C LYS A 6 25.17 -34.31 -2.68
N SER A 7 24.19 -35.16 -2.99
CA SER A 7 22.91 -34.75 -3.55
C SER A 7 22.35 -33.66 -2.63
N LYS A 8 22.32 -32.44 -3.15
CA LYS A 8 21.77 -31.27 -2.49
C LYS A 8 20.30 -31.59 -2.23
N LYS A 9 19.97 -32.05 -1.03
CA LYS A 9 18.60 -32.37 -0.63
C LYS A 9 17.73 -31.20 -1.07
N MET A 10 16.69 -31.46 -1.87
CA MET A 10 15.72 -30.43 -2.22
C MET A 10 15.02 -30.00 -0.93
N VAL A 11 15.57 -28.99 -0.29
CA VAL A 11 14.93 -28.31 0.82
C VAL A 11 13.82 -27.50 0.19
N TRP A 12 12.56 -27.85 0.50
CA TRP A 12 11.41 -27.05 0.13
C TRP A 12 11.60 -25.62 0.65
N HIS A 13 12.02 -24.70 -0.22
CA HIS A 13 12.19 -23.32 0.16
C HIS A 13 10.82 -22.71 0.46
N LYS A 14 10.65 -22.18 1.68
CA LYS A 14 9.42 -21.48 2.07
C LYS A 14 9.27 -20.22 1.22
N LEU A 15 8.28 -20.20 0.35
CA LEU A 15 7.95 -19.05 -0.52
C LEU A 15 7.28 -17.89 0.24
N LEU A 16 6.65 -18.20 1.38
CA LEU A 16 5.97 -17.21 2.22
C LEU A 16 6.63 -17.12 3.59
N SER A 17 7.08 -15.90 3.91
CA SER A 17 7.57 -15.59 5.25
C SER A 17 6.46 -15.76 6.29
N LYS A 18 6.85 -15.98 7.55
CA LYS A 18 5.90 -16.06 8.67
C LYS A 18 5.07 -14.77 8.81
N GLN A 19 5.70 -13.62 8.57
CA GLN A 19 5.04 -12.31 8.63
C GLN A 19 3.94 -12.16 7.57
N ARG A 20 4.24 -12.52 6.31
CA ARG A 20 3.25 -12.46 5.22
C ARG A 20 2.04 -13.35 5.51
N ARG A 21 2.27 -14.56 6.04
CA ARG A 21 1.18 -15.45 6.46
C ARG A 21 0.33 -14.84 7.57
N ARG A 22 0.94 -14.20 8.58
CA ARG A 22 0.20 -13.50 9.65
C ARG A 22 -0.63 -12.34 9.10
N ALA A 23 -0.09 -11.55 8.17
CA ALA A 23 -0.82 -10.44 7.55
C ALA A 23 -2.07 -10.93 6.80
N VAL A 24 -1.93 -11.97 5.98
CA VAL A 24 -3.07 -12.57 5.26
C VAL A 24 -4.15 -13.03 6.23
N VAL A 25 -3.77 -13.69 7.33
CA VAL A 25 -4.75 -14.14 8.34
C VAL A 25 -5.42 -12.97 9.07
N ALA A 26 -4.72 -11.84 9.26
CA ALA A 26 -5.32 -10.63 9.81
C ALA A 26 -6.33 -9.99 8.83
N CYS A 27 -6.08 -10.08 7.51
CA CYS A 27 -6.99 -9.56 6.50
C CYS A 27 -8.40 -10.19 6.57
N PHE A 28 -8.51 -11.47 6.95
CA PHE A 28 -9.84 -12.10 7.15
C PHE A 28 -10.65 -11.50 8.29
N ARG A 29 -10.03 -10.74 9.19
CA ARG A 29 -10.70 -10.06 10.32
C ARG A 29 -10.99 -8.58 10.03
N MET A 30 -10.76 -8.12 8.81
CA MET A 30 -11.02 -6.72 8.46
C MET A 30 -12.51 -6.39 8.53
N THR A 31 -12.82 -5.20 9.04
CA THR A 31 -14.19 -4.69 9.13
C THR A 31 -14.62 -4.16 7.76
N PRO A 32 -15.78 -4.58 7.22
CA PRO A 32 -16.28 -4.06 5.95
C PRO A 32 -16.71 -2.59 6.10
N LEU A 33 -16.66 -1.84 5.00
CA LEU A 33 -16.85 -0.38 4.99
C LEU A 33 -18.18 0.06 5.62
N TYR A 34 -19.28 -0.66 5.36
CA TYR A 34 -20.60 -0.33 5.87
C TYR A 34 -20.72 -0.44 7.40
N ASN A 35 -19.79 -1.15 8.06
CA ASN A 35 -19.78 -1.35 9.51
C ASN A 35 -18.74 -0.47 10.21
N ILE A 36 -18.12 0.49 9.50
CA ILE A 36 -17.15 1.42 10.07
C ILE A 36 -17.89 2.63 10.68
N PRO A 37 -17.50 3.11 11.87
CA PRO A 37 -18.05 4.35 12.42
C PRO A 37 -17.88 5.53 11.46
N ARG A 38 -18.95 6.33 11.29
CA ARG A 38 -19.00 7.42 10.30
C ARG A 38 -17.79 8.37 10.38
N HIS A 39 -17.39 8.81 11.57
CA HIS A 39 -16.24 9.70 11.75
C HIS A 39 -14.93 9.11 11.19
N ARG A 40 -14.74 7.79 11.34
CA ARG A 40 -13.56 7.09 10.83
C ARG A 40 -13.61 6.96 9.32
N ALA A 41 -14.78 6.68 8.76
CA ALA A 41 -15.00 6.67 7.31
C ALA A 41 -14.77 8.07 6.71
N SER A 42 -15.23 9.14 7.37
CA SER A 42 -14.96 10.52 6.95
C SER A 42 -13.47 10.83 6.90
N ASN A 43 -12.69 10.43 7.92
CA ASN A 43 -11.24 10.64 7.93
C ASN A 43 -10.55 9.88 6.78
N MET A 44 -10.94 8.62 6.53
CA MET A 44 -10.41 7.84 5.40
C MET A 44 -10.75 8.48 4.04
N PHE A 45 -11.98 9.00 3.92
CA PHE A 45 -12.45 9.65 2.70
C PHE A 45 -11.67 10.94 2.41
N LEU A 46 -11.51 11.82 3.40
CA LEU A 46 -10.82 13.10 3.23
C LEU A 46 -9.36 12.91 2.80
N ASP A 47 -8.68 11.94 3.40
CA ASP A 47 -7.30 11.60 3.06
C ASP A 47 -7.19 11.08 1.61
N GLY A 48 -8.15 10.25 1.18
CA GLY A 48 -8.23 9.79 -0.21
C GLY A 48 -8.59 10.91 -1.19
N TYR A 49 -9.54 11.78 -0.85
CA TYR A 49 -9.98 12.87 -1.70
C TYR A 49 -8.85 13.88 -1.94
N LYS A 50 -8.11 14.24 -0.89
CA LYS A 50 -6.94 15.12 -1.00
C LYS A 50 -5.92 14.58 -1.99
N ARG A 51 -5.46 13.33 -1.81
CA ARG A 51 -4.39 12.77 -2.65
C ARG A 51 -4.82 12.51 -4.09
N ASN A 52 -6.03 12.01 -4.30
CA ASN A 52 -6.45 11.58 -5.63
C ASN A 52 -7.01 12.72 -6.47
N TRP A 53 -7.56 13.77 -5.84
CA TRP A 53 -8.25 14.85 -6.54
C TRP A 53 -7.53 16.19 -6.39
N ILE A 54 -7.33 16.67 -5.16
CA ILE A 54 -6.80 18.02 -4.91
C ILE A 54 -5.33 18.12 -5.33
N GLU A 55 -4.50 17.18 -4.91
CA GLU A 55 -3.05 17.21 -5.23
C GLU A 55 -2.75 16.98 -6.72
N ASN A 56 -3.68 16.35 -7.44
CA ASN A 56 -3.56 16.11 -8.88
C ASN A 56 -4.21 17.22 -9.72
N GLU A 57 -4.92 18.16 -9.10
CA GLU A 57 -5.51 19.29 -9.79
C GLU A 57 -4.40 20.30 -10.15
N GLY A 58 -4.26 20.61 -11.43
CA GLY A 58 -3.22 21.53 -11.90
C GLY A 58 -3.52 22.97 -11.45
N TYR A 59 -2.72 23.50 -10.53
CA TYR A 59 -2.84 24.88 -10.08
C TYR A 59 -2.04 25.82 -10.98
N SER A 60 -2.70 26.50 -11.93
CA SER A 60 -2.07 27.54 -12.77
C SER A 60 -1.93 28.90 -12.06
N PHE A 61 -2.22 28.97 -10.76
CA PHE A 61 -2.22 30.22 -10.01
C PHE A 61 -0.79 30.70 -9.73
N GLU A 62 0.12 29.78 -9.48
CA GLU A 62 1.53 30.11 -9.18
C GLU A 62 2.18 30.85 -10.35
N ASP A 63 1.94 30.40 -11.59
CA ASP A 63 2.46 31.06 -12.80
C ASP A 63 1.87 32.46 -12.98
N LYS A 64 0.55 32.62 -12.80
CA LYS A 64 -0.12 33.93 -12.91
C LYS A 64 0.36 34.93 -11.86
N MET A 65 0.63 34.46 -10.64
CA MET A 65 1.12 35.32 -9.57
C MET A 65 2.53 35.86 -9.86
N ILE A 66 3.36 35.08 -10.57
CA ILE A 66 4.69 35.53 -10.99
C ILE A 66 4.57 36.59 -12.08
N ASP A 67 3.69 36.40 -13.06
CA ASP A 67 3.44 37.37 -14.14
C ASP A 67 2.93 38.72 -13.61
N ASP A 68 2.02 38.71 -12.62
CA ASP A 68 1.45 39.93 -12.03
C ASP A 68 2.45 40.76 -11.20
N LEU A 69 3.59 40.18 -10.82
CA LEU A 69 4.66 40.84 -10.05
C LEU A 69 5.80 41.38 -10.95
N SER A 70 5.78 41.08 -12.25
CA SER A 70 6.73 41.56 -13.26
C SER A 70 6.31 42.90 -13.88
#